data_AF-X5RW00-F1
#
_entry.id   AF-X5RW00-F1
#
_cell.length_a   1.000
_cell.length_b   1.000
_cell.length_c   1.000
_cell.angle_alpha   90.00
_cell.angle_beta   90.00
_cell.angle_gamma   90.00
#
_symmetry.space_group_name_H-M   'P 1'
#
loop_
_entity.id
_entity.type
_entity.pdbx_description
1 polymer ?
#
loop_
_entity_poly.entity_id
_entity_poly.type
_entity_poly.pdbx_seq_one_letter_code
_entity_poly.pdbx_strand_id
1 'polypeptide(L)'
;MPYEFGVKVSVATTLKRSKGGQFALHAKALPGNPYDGHTLASVIPDMEETIGNQIGRILADAGYRGHNAPQSHKFRVFTSGQKRRVTPAIKRQMRRRSAVEPVIGHIKAEHRMGRNYLAGQQGDAVNAILAAAGYNFSLLLRWLKSFLFLLIALFQLRPKPVAA
;
A
#
# COMPACT_ATOMS: atom_id res chain seq x y z
N MET A 1 -29.66 6.17 -4.19
CA MET A 1 -28.68 7.24 -3.90
C MET A 1 -27.30 6.68 -4.26
N PRO A 2 -26.60 7.21 -5.27
CA PRO A 2 -25.44 6.49 -5.81
C PRO A 2 -24.19 6.81 -4.99
N TYR A 3 -23.73 5.81 -4.24
CA TYR A 3 -22.41 5.67 -3.59
C TYR A 3 -22.12 6.60 -2.41
N GLU A 4 -22.33 6.12 -1.18
CA GLU A 4 -21.76 6.71 0.03
C GLU A 4 -20.24 6.46 0.08
N PHE A 5 -19.45 7.21 -0.69
CA PHE A 5 -18.04 7.42 -0.33
C PHE A 5 -17.93 8.55 0.67
N GLY A 6 -18.35 8.27 1.90
CA GLY A 6 -18.28 9.23 3.01
C GLY A 6 -17.02 9.11 3.87
N VAL A 7 -16.25 8.02 3.72
CA VAL A 7 -15.20 7.67 4.68
C VAL A 7 -13.80 7.69 4.10
N LYS A 8 -12.89 8.27 4.88
CA LYS A 8 -11.47 8.34 4.59
C LYS A 8 -10.85 6.95 4.74
N VAL A 9 -9.96 6.56 3.84
CA VAL A 9 -9.27 5.27 3.92
C VAL A 9 -7.76 5.52 4.01
N SER A 10 -7.12 4.95 5.02
CA SER A 10 -5.67 4.90 5.12
C SER A 10 -5.14 3.70 4.33
N VAL A 11 -4.13 3.90 3.50
CA VAL A 11 -3.46 2.85 2.72
C VAL A 11 -1.96 2.96 2.91
N ALA A 12 -1.31 1.84 3.21
CA ALA A 12 0.14 1.75 3.33
C ALA A 12 0.73 0.79 2.29
N THR A 13 1.88 1.15 1.72
CA THR A 13 2.61 0.32 0.74
C THR A 13 4.08 0.21 1.08
N THR A 14 4.77 -0.76 0.50
CA THR A 14 6.22 -0.95 0.69
C THR A 14 7.02 0.21 0.12
N LEU A 15 8.08 0.67 0.77
CA LEU A 15 8.91 1.72 0.15
C LEU A 15 9.67 1.26 -1.11
N LYS A 16 10.02 -0.04 -1.15
CA LYS A 16 10.67 -0.66 -2.29
C LYS A 16 9.63 -1.45 -3.09
N ARG A 17 9.70 -1.32 -4.41
CA ARG A 17 8.93 -2.17 -5.33
C ARG A 17 9.49 -3.60 -5.27
N SER A 18 8.63 -4.57 -5.06
CA SER A 18 8.96 -5.99 -5.15
C SER A 18 8.95 -6.45 -6.61
N LYS A 19 9.54 -7.62 -6.91
CA LYS A 19 9.49 -8.20 -8.26
C LYS A 19 8.05 -8.39 -8.78
N GLY A 20 7.12 -8.73 -7.88
CA GLY A 20 5.69 -8.85 -8.16
C GLY A 20 4.93 -7.53 -8.23
N GLY A 21 5.57 -6.37 -8.02
CA GLY A 21 4.92 -5.07 -8.00
C GLY A 21 4.96 -4.39 -6.64
N GLN A 22 4.04 -3.44 -6.45
CA GLN A 22 3.94 -2.59 -5.27
C GLN A 22 2.71 -3.03 -4.49
N PHE A 23 2.89 -3.70 -3.35
CA PHE A 23 1.76 -4.27 -2.60
C PHE A 23 1.17 -3.26 -1.61
N ALA A 24 -0.15 -3.31 -1.45
CA ALA A 24 -0.86 -2.65 -0.35
C ALA A 24 -0.76 -3.54 0.90
N LEU A 25 0.01 -3.10 1.89
CA LEU A 25 0.25 -3.87 3.12
C LEU A 25 -0.84 -3.66 4.17
N HIS A 26 -1.50 -2.51 4.12
CA HIS A 26 -2.54 -2.18 5.07
C HIS A 26 -3.56 -1.26 4.39
N ALA A 27 -4.83 -1.49 4.69
CA ALA A 27 -5.94 -0.63 4.30
C ALA A 27 -6.94 -0.57 5.44
N LYS A 28 -7.29 0.63 5.90
CA LYS A 28 -8.22 0.83 7.02
C LYS A 28 -9.15 2.00 6.74
N ALA A 29 -10.45 1.75 6.87
CA ALA A 29 -11.47 2.79 6.86
C ALA A 29 -11.40 3.61 8.16
N LEU A 30 -11.56 4.91 8.04
CA LEU A 30 -11.48 5.90 9.12
C LEU A 30 -12.78 6.71 9.15
N PRO A 31 -13.80 6.24 9.89
CA PRO A 31 -15.07 6.93 10.07
C PRO A 31 -14.88 8.36 10.64
N GLY A 32 -15.76 9.28 10.27
CA GLY A 32 -15.74 10.67 10.78
C GLY A 32 -14.71 11.60 10.12
N ASN A 33 -14.09 11.17 9.02
CA ASN A 33 -13.11 11.94 8.24
C ASN A 33 -12.04 12.66 9.11
N PRO A 34 -11.31 11.93 9.96
CA PRO A 34 -10.34 12.52 10.87
C PRO A 34 -9.18 13.17 10.10
N TYR A 35 -8.57 14.17 10.73
CA TYR A 35 -7.30 14.72 10.27
C TYR A 35 -6.24 13.62 10.18
N ASP A 36 -5.51 13.54 9.06
CA ASP A 36 -4.57 12.44 8.78
C ASP A 36 -3.54 12.25 9.88
N GLY A 37 -2.99 13.34 10.41
CA GLY A 37 -2.03 13.31 11.50
C GLY A 37 -2.55 12.63 12.76
N HIS A 38 -3.87 12.60 13.00
CA HIS A 38 -4.48 11.98 14.19
C HIS A 38 -4.77 10.49 14.02
N THR A 39 -4.50 9.92 12.84
CA THR A 39 -4.82 8.52 12.54
C THR A 39 -3.65 7.59 12.87
N LEU A 40 -2.41 8.10 12.89
CA LEU A 40 -1.20 7.27 13.03
C LEU A 40 -1.12 6.53 14.37
N ALA A 41 -1.65 7.09 15.46
CA ALA A 41 -1.72 6.38 16.74
C ALA A 41 -2.48 5.05 16.66
N SER A 42 -3.55 5.02 15.85
CA SER A 42 -4.39 3.82 15.67
C SER A 42 -3.92 2.94 14.52
N VAL A 43 -3.33 3.52 13.47
CA VAL A 43 -2.98 2.79 12.25
C VAL A 43 -1.62 2.08 12.40
N ILE A 44 -0.67 2.64 13.15
CA ILE A 44 0.66 2.03 13.32
C ILE A 44 0.61 0.65 14.00
N PRO A 45 -0.08 0.48 15.15
CA PRO A 45 -0.17 -0.83 15.80
C PRO A 45 -0.81 -1.87 14.87
N ASP A 46 -1.93 -1.53 14.23
CA ASP A 46 -2.62 -2.43 13.30
C ASP A 46 -1.75 -2.81 12.10
N MET A 47 -0.96 -1.87 11.57
CA MET A 47 0.00 -2.15 10.51
C MET A 47 1.07 -3.14 10.98
N GLU A 48 1.63 -2.95 12.17
CA GLU A 48 2.66 -3.84 12.73
C GLU A 48 2.12 -5.24 13.01
N GLU A 49 0.89 -5.34 13.51
CA GLU A 49 0.20 -6.61 13.70
C GLU A 49 -0.04 -7.32 12.36
N THR A 50 -0.55 -6.60 11.36
CA THR A 50 -0.80 -7.14 10.02
C THR A 50 0.50 -7.62 9.34
N ILE A 51 1.59 -6.85 9.50
CA ILE A 51 2.89 -7.16 8.91
C ILE A 51 3.63 -8.24 9.71
N GLY A 52 3.32 -8.39 11.01
CA GLY A 52 4.03 -9.26 11.94
C GLY A 52 5.43 -8.77 12.32
N ASN A 53 5.74 -7.49 12.10
CA ASN A 53 7.05 -6.92 12.40
C ASN A 53 6.98 -5.41 12.65
N GLN A 54 7.98 -4.88 13.37
CA GLN A 54 8.06 -3.46 13.68
C GLN A 54 8.41 -2.61 12.45
N ILE A 55 7.74 -1.47 12.31
CA ILE A 55 7.98 -0.54 11.22
C ILE A 55 9.20 0.32 11.52
N GLY A 56 10.28 0.07 10.78
CA GLY A 56 11.51 0.85 10.92
C GLY A 56 11.42 2.30 10.41
N ARG A 57 10.52 2.58 9.45
CA ARG A 57 10.36 3.92 8.87
C ARG A 57 9.01 4.10 8.16
N ILE A 58 8.38 5.24 8.39
CA ILE A 58 7.14 5.67 7.73
C ILE A 58 7.41 6.97 6.97
N LEU A 59 7.00 7.01 5.70
CA LEU A 59 7.07 8.20 4.86
C LEU A 59 5.65 8.64 4.55
N ALA A 60 5.25 9.79 5.07
CA ALA A 60 3.88 10.27 5.04
C ALA A 60 3.75 11.59 4.29
N ASP A 61 2.54 11.88 3.81
CA ASP A 61 2.20 13.13 3.13
C ASP A 61 2.26 14.36 4.05
N ALA A 62 2.14 15.55 3.44
CA ALA A 62 2.10 16.80 4.20
C ALA A 62 0.92 16.88 5.18
N GLY A 63 -0.19 16.19 4.87
CA GLY A 63 -1.37 16.09 5.75
C GLY A 63 -1.11 15.37 7.08
N TYR A 64 0.03 14.67 7.22
CA TYR A 64 0.44 14.03 8.46
C TYR A 64 1.35 14.93 9.33
N ARG A 65 1.47 16.23 9.01
CA ARG A 65 2.19 17.17 9.87
C ARG A 65 1.53 17.28 11.24
N GLY A 66 2.33 17.30 12.30
CA GLY A 66 1.83 17.33 13.68
C GLY A 66 1.21 16.01 14.15
N HIS A 67 1.64 14.88 13.56
CA HIS A 67 1.03 13.58 13.83
C HIS A 67 1.09 13.11 15.29
N ASN A 68 0.13 12.27 15.66
CA ASN A 68 0.02 11.64 16.97
C ASN A 68 0.65 10.24 17.06
N ALA A 69 1.54 9.87 16.13
CA ALA A 69 2.22 8.57 16.15
C ALA A 69 2.77 8.22 17.55
N PRO A 70 2.72 6.93 17.98
CA PRO A 70 3.17 6.51 19.29
C PRO A 70 4.59 6.97 19.58
N GLN A 71 4.94 7.19 20.86
CA GLN A 71 6.26 7.73 21.23
C GLN A 71 7.43 6.88 20.68
N SER A 72 7.25 5.56 20.63
CA SER A 72 8.20 4.60 20.02
C SER A 72 8.47 4.85 18.53
N HIS A 73 7.50 5.42 17.82
CA HIS A 73 7.51 5.66 16.37
C HIS A 73 7.63 7.13 15.99
N LYS A 74 7.57 8.07 16.95
CA LYS A 74 7.57 9.51 16.70
C LYS A 74 8.75 9.98 15.84
N PHE A 75 9.93 9.38 16.01
CA PHE A 75 11.13 9.72 15.22
C PHE A 75 11.31 8.86 13.95
N ARG A 76 10.42 7.90 13.71
CA ARG A 76 10.43 7.02 12.54
C ARG A 76 9.51 7.50 11.41
N VAL A 77 8.65 8.49 11.68
CA VAL A 77 7.74 9.11 10.71
C VAL A 77 8.40 10.36 10.10
N PHE A 78 8.46 10.42 8.78
CA PHE A 78 8.94 11.58 8.02
C PHE A 78 7.83 12.13 7.14
N THR A 79 7.58 13.43 7.21
CA THR A 79 6.50 14.11 6.47
C THR A 79 7.03 14.96 5.32
N SER A 80 6.18 15.23 4.33
CA SER A 80 6.56 16.08 3.19
C SER A 80 6.89 17.52 3.62
N GLY A 81 7.98 18.06 3.08
CA GLY A 81 8.47 19.41 3.38
C GLY A 81 9.15 19.56 4.74
N GLN A 82 9.42 18.46 5.46
CA GLN A 82 10.25 18.49 6.66
C GLN A 82 11.69 18.89 6.31
N LYS A 83 12.19 19.98 6.91
CA LYS A 83 13.54 20.50 6.66
C LYS A 83 14.60 19.92 7.62
N ARG A 84 14.20 19.64 8.87
CA ARG A 84 15.11 19.14 9.93
C ARG A 84 15.11 17.62 9.99
N ARG A 85 16.27 17.02 10.32
CA ARG A 85 16.47 15.56 10.46
C ARG A 85 16.25 14.73 9.19
N VAL A 86 16.33 15.36 8.01
CA VAL A 86 16.21 14.67 6.71
C VAL A 86 17.59 14.49 6.09
N THR A 87 18.11 13.27 6.12
CA THR A 87 19.36 12.93 5.43
C THR A 87 19.14 12.84 3.91
N PRO A 88 20.20 12.93 3.07
CA PRO A 88 20.06 12.74 1.62
C PRO A 88 19.39 11.41 1.24
N ALA A 89 19.66 10.35 2.00
CA ALA A 89 19.01 9.05 1.83
C ALA A 89 17.50 9.11 2.08
N ILE A 90 17.07 9.77 3.17
CA ILE A 90 15.64 9.97 3.48
C ILE A 90 14.98 10.85 2.42
N LYS A 91 15.65 11.91 1.95
CA LYS A 91 15.15 12.76 0.86
C LYS A 91 14.91 11.97 -0.43
N ARG A 92 15.81 11.04 -0.77
CA ARG A 92 15.63 10.13 -1.92
C ARG A 92 14.45 9.18 -1.72
N GLN A 93 14.28 8.65 -0.51
CA GLN A 93 13.15 7.78 -0.19
C GLN A 93 11.81 8.53 -0.22
N MET A 94 11.75 9.76 0.30
CA MET A 94 10.56 10.62 0.22
C MET A 94 10.13 10.89 -1.23
N ARG A 95 11.08 11.06 -2.15
CA ARG A 95 10.78 11.16 -3.59
C ARG A 95 10.15 9.89 -4.18
N ARG A 96 10.43 8.72 -3.61
CA ARG A 96 9.84 7.44 -4.06
C ARG A 96 8.46 7.17 -3.47
N ARG A 97 8.09 7.87 -2.38
CA ARG A 97 6.79 7.69 -1.71
C ARG A 97 5.62 7.91 -2.66
N SER A 98 5.74 8.79 -3.65
CA SER A 98 4.68 9.02 -4.67
C SER A 98 4.25 7.76 -5.42
N ALA A 99 5.03 6.67 -5.38
CA ALA A 99 4.61 5.37 -5.88
C ALA A 99 3.34 4.81 -5.19
N VAL A 100 2.96 5.33 -4.01
CA VAL A 100 1.68 4.99 -3.35
C VAL A 100 0.47 5.57 -4.08
N GLU A 101 0.62 6.70 -4.78
CA GLU A 101 -0.50 7.40 -5.42
C GLU A 101 -1.10 6.57 -6.57
N PRO A 102 -0.31 5.99 -7.50
CA PRO A 102 -0.84 5.05 -8.49
C PRO A 102 -1.51 3.84 -7.85
N VAL A 103 -0.97 3.30 -6.75
CA VAL A 103 -1.56 2.14 -6.05
C VAL A 103 -2.95 2.49 -5.54
N ILE A 104 -3.09 3.63 -4.85
CA ILE A 104 -4.40 4.11 -4.38
C ILE A 104 -5.34 4.34 -5.57
N GLY A 105 -4.84 4.90 -6.67
CA GLY A 105 -5.60 5.07 -7.91
C GLY A 105 -6.16 3.76 -8.46
N HIS A 106 -5.32 2.73 -8.60
CA HIS A 106 -5.74 1.40 -9.06
C HIS A 106 -6.74 0.76 -8.10
N ILE A 107 -6.51 0.83 -6.78
CA ILE A 107 -7.43 0.26 -5.80
C ILE A 107 -8.82 0.93 -5.88
N LYS A 108 -8.87 2.26 -6.05
CA LYS A 108 -10.12 3.01 -6.24
C LYS A 108 -10.83 2.66 -7.53
N ALA A 109 -10.12 2.70 -8.66
CA ALA A 109 -10.72 2.58 -9.99
C ALA A 109 -11.00 1.12 -10.40
N GLU A 110 -10.02 0.24 -10.23
CA GLU A 110 -10.07 -1.14 -10.75
C GLU A 110 -10.61 -2.13 -9.72
N HIS A 111 -10.44 -1.84 -8.42
CA HIS A 111 -10.81 -2.76 -7.34
C HIS A 111 -11.97 -2.27 -6.48
N ARG A 112 -12.78 -1.35 -7.01
CA ARG A 112 -14.07 -0.92 -6.44
C ARG A 112 -13.99 -0.24 -5.06
N MET A 113 -12.80 0.16 -4.61
CA MET A 113 -12.71 1.10 -3.48
C MET A 113 -13.31 2.47 -3.82
N GLY A 114 -13.70 2.76 -5.07
CA GLY A 114 -14.49 3.94 -5.44
C GLY A 114 -15.99 3.65 -5.64
N ARG A 115 -16.46 2.41 -5.44
CA ARG A 115 -17.88 2.00 -5.58
C ARG A 115 -18.30 1.00 -4.46
N ASN A 116 -18.47 1.49 -3.23
CA ASN A 116 -18.93 0.71 -2.08
C ASN A 116 -20.45 0.52 -2.19
N TYR A 117 -20.88 -0.74 -2.10
CA TYR A 117 -22.29 -1.15 -2.06
C TYR A 117 -22.67 -1.74 -0.70
N LEU A 118 -21.72 -1.84 0.23
CA LEU A 118 -21.92 -2.37 1.56
C LEU A 118 -22.41 -1.26 2.48
N ALA A 119 -23.37 -1.59 3.34
CA ALA A 119 -24.01 -0.61 4.21
C ALA A 119 -23.18 -0.29 5.46
N GLY A 120 -23.14 1.00 5.80
CA GLY A 120 -22.59 1.50 7.06
C GLY A 120 -21.07 1.36 7.21
N GLN A 121 -20.58 1.74 8.40
CA GLN A 121 -19.15 1.81 8.70
C GLN A 121 -18.43 0.46 8.59
N GLN A 122 -19.11 -0.64 8.95
CA GLN A 122 -18.56 -1.98 8.79
C GLN A 122 -18.41 -2.32 7.31
N GLY A 123 -19.39 -1.94 6.49
CA GLY A 123 -19.33 -2.08 5.04
C GLY A 123 -18.16 -1.30 4.43
N ASP A 124 -17.94 -0.06 4.86
CA ASP A 124 -16.79 0.75 4.43
C ASP A 124 -15.44 0.08 4.77
N ALA A 125 -15.32 -0.46 5.98
CA ALA A 125 -14.11 -1.16 6.42
C ALA A 125 -13.85 -2.41 5.58
N VAL A 126 -14.87 -3.25 5.38
CA VAL A 126 -14.78 -4.48 4.57
C VAL A 126 -14.44 -4.15 3.12
N ASN A 127 -15.10 -3.14 2.53
CA ASN A 127 -14.84 -2.74 1.15
C ASN A 127 -13.39 -2.27 0.96
N ALA A 128 -12.87 -1.46 1.90
CA ALA A 128 -11.48 -0.98 1.84
C ALA A 128 -10.47 -2.14 1.87
N ILE A 129 -10.67 -3.11 2.78
CA ILE A 129 -9.79 -4.27 2.93
C ILE A 129 -9.88 -5.17 1.69
N LEU A 130 -11.08 -5.53 1.24
CA LEU A 130 -11.28 -6.42 0.09
C LEU A 130 -10.78 -5.80 -1.21
N ALA A 131 -10.94 -4.49 -1.40
CA ALA A 131 -10.40 -3.80 -2.56
C ALA A 131 -8.87 -3.83 -2.59
N ALA A 132 -8.21 -3.59 -1.44
CA ALA A 132 -6.76 -3.69 -1.33
C ALA A 132 -6.27 -5.14 -1.54
N ALA A 133 -6.99 -6.13 -1.01
CA ALA A 133 -6.68 -7.54 -1.22
C ALA A 133 -6.84 -7.93 -2.70
N GLY A 134 -7.93 -7.51 -3.36
CA GLY A 134 -8.16 -7.74 -4.78
C GLY A 134 -7.06 -7.14 -5.66
N TYR A 135 -6.56 -5.95 -5.29
CA TYR A 135 -5.40 -5.35 -5.94
C TYR A 135 -4.14 -6.21 -5.79
N ASN A 136 -3.83 -6.66 -4.58
CA ASN A 136 -2.68 -7.54 -4.33
C ASN A 136 -2.78 -8.87 -5.10
N PHE A 137 -3.97 -9.50 -5.13
CA PHE A 137 -4.18 -10.72 -5.91
C PHE A 137 -3.98 -10.49 -7.40
N SER A 138 -4.39 -9.35 -7.95
CA SER A 138 -4.15 -9.03 -9.36
C SER A 138 -2.65 -8.98 -9.70
N LEU A 139 -1.81 -8.47 -8.78
CA LEU A 139 -0.36 -8.45 -8.92
C LEU A 139 0.23 -9.86 -8.90
N LEU A 140 -0.22 -10.70 -7.96
CA LEU A 140 0.22 -12.09 -7.86
C LEU A 140 -0.16 -12.90 -9.10
N LEU A 141 -1.40 -12.75 -9.59
CA LEU A 141 -1.86 -13.44 -10.80
C LEU A 141 -1.08 -13.00 -12.04
N ARG A 142 -0.79 -11.71 -12.18
CA ARG A 142 0.06 -11.19 -13.27
C ARG A 142 1.47 -11.80 -13.21
N TRP A 143 2.06 -11.85 -12.02
CA TRP A 143 3.38 -12.46 -11.82
C TRP A 143 3.37 -13.97 -12.11
N LEU A 144 2.39 -14.71 -11.59
CA LEU A 144 2.25 -16.14 -11.82
C LEU A 144 2.03 -16.46 -13.30
N LYS A 145 1.23 -15.65 -14.01
CA LYS A 145 1.04 -15.77 -15.46
C LYS A 145 2.37 -15.63 -16.21
N SER A 146 3.18 -14.62 -15.89
CA SER A 146 4.51 -14.46 -16.48
C SER A 146 5.44 -15.63 -16.16
N PHE A 147 5.40 -16.12 -14.93
CA PHE A 147 6.19 -17.29 -14.52
C PHE A 147 5.79 -18.56 -15.28
N LEU A 148 4.50 -18.82 -15.44
CA LEU A 148 3.98 -19.94 -16.22
C LEU A 148 4.41 -19.86 -17.69
N PHE A 149 4.37 -18.68 -18.31
CA PHE A 149 4.88 -18.50 -19.68
C PHE A 149 6.37 -18.82 -19.80
N LEU A 150 7.18 -18.42 -18.82
CA LEU A 150 8.61 -18.75 -18.79
C LEU A 150 8.85 -20.25 -18.66
N LEU A 151 8.07 -20.94 -17.80
CA LEU A 151 8.16 -22.40 -17.68
C LEU A 151 7.80 -23.08 -19.00
N ILE A 152 6.71 -22.69 -19.65
CA ILE A 152 6.30 -23.25 -20.94
C ILE A 152 7.40 -23.03 -21.99
N ALA A 153 7.96 -21.82 -22.07
CA ALA A 153 9.05 -21.51 -23.00
C ALA A 153 10.31 -22.36 -22.72
N LEU A 154 10.63 -22.61 -21.45
CA LEU A 154 11.75 -23.47 -21.06
C LEU A 154 11.56 -24.92 -21.54
N PHE A 155 10.35 -25.47 -21.40
CA PHE A 155 10.05 -26.82 -21.90
C PHE A 155 10.02 -26.91 -23.44
N GLN A 156 9.79 -25.80 -24.14
CA GLN A 156 9.80 -25.75 -25.61
C GLN A 156 11.21 -25.58 -26.20
N LEU A 157 12.19 -25.17 -25.41
CA LEU A 157 13.60 -25.13 -25.81
C LEU A 157 14.13 -26.56 -25.95
N ARG A 158 14.03 -27.14 -27.15
CA ARG A 158 14.72 -28.40 -27.47
C ARG A 158 16.24 -28.18 -27.35
N PRO A 159 16.98 -29.10 -26.68
CA PRO A 159 18.43 -29.04 -26.73
C PRO A 159 18.89 -29.16 -28.19
N LYS A 160 19.81 -28.28 -28.61
CA LYS A 160 20.48 -28.42 -29.91
C LYS A 160 21.18 -29.78 -29.91
N PRO A 161 21.02 -30.61 -30.96
CA PRO A 161 21.81 -31.83 -31.07
C PRO A 161 23.28 -31.44 -31.07
N VAL A 162 24.06 -32.06 -30.16
CA VAL A 162 25.52 -31.95 -30.18
C VAL A 162 25.96 -32.70 -31.44
N ALA A 163 26.50 -31.96 -32.42
CA ALA A 163 27.10 -32.58 -33.60
C ALA A 163 28.30 -33.42 -33.13
N ALA A 164 28.27 -34.71 -33.45
CA ALA A 164 29.37 -35.66 -33.24
C ALA A 164 30.39 -35.56 -34.38
#